data_AF-A0A6P1EDX2-F1
#
_entry.id   AF-A0A6P1EDX2-F1
#
_cell.length_a   1.000
_cell.length_b   1.000
_cell.length_c   1.000
_cell.angle_alpha   90.00
_cell.angle_beta   90.00
_cell.angle_gamma   90.00
#
_symmetry.space_group_name_H-M   'P 1'
#
loop_
_entity.id
_entity.type
_entity.pdbx_description
1 polymer ?
#
loop_
_entity_poly.entity_id
_entity_poly.type
_entity_poly.pdbx_seq_one_letter_code
_entity_poly.pdbx_strand_id
1 'polypeptide(L)'
;MSKQATPATAPAAMKSGQDDVAALFHQLRTQNRLLKLVLGGVLTVGGALALMGARTPPISATFDEINVARINIVGADGGRSMVIAARGLLPEPVVDGKEIKSGRGPMPGMLFYNGVGDEVGGLIYDGKLDAKGKPSAGVHLSMDRFGGDQQLAVHHYEVNGHMETGLSVYDRGLHQDYDALYQQYQAAPAGPEKQALRQKWKDAGGEQTQRLFVGRTRGDSSALILADAAGRPRIMMTVSPRGEPALAFMDDKGNVIQSLPQAATAKQ
;
A
#
# COMPACT_ATOMS: atom_id res chain seq x y z
N MET A 1 -123.66 9.03 -39.04
CA MET A 1 -122.34 9.57 -39.42
C MET A 1 -121.28 8.56 -39.05
N SER A 2 -120.44 8.17 -40.01
CA SER A 2 -119.47 7.09 -39.93
C SER A 2 -118.17 7.53 -39.25
N LYS A 3 -117.51 6.60 -38.52
CA LYS A 3 -116.06 6.50 -38.17
C LYS A 3 -115.90 5.60 -36.93
N GLN A 4 -114.92 4.72 -36.75
CA GLN A 4 -113.88 4.08 -37.56
C GLN A 4 -113.28 3.05 -36.58
N ALA A 5 -113.01 1.82 -37.01
CA ALA A 5 -112.31 0.81 -36.21
C ALA A 5 -110.80 0.86 -36.52
N THR A 6 -109.97 0.61 -35.52
CA THR A 6 -108.57 0.16 -35.68
C THR A 6 -108.08 -0.55 -34.39
N PRO A 7 -107.11 -1.47 -34.47
CA PRO A 7 -107.02 -2.65 -33.62
C PRO A 7 -105.91 -2.59 -32.55
N ALA A 8 -105.94 -3.61 -31.68
CA ALA A 8 -104.99 -3.87 -30.60
C ALA A 8 -103.56 -4.12 -31.10
N THR A 9 -102.58 -3.56 -30.38
CA THR A 9 -101.15 -3.83 -30.54
C THR A 9 -100.60 -4.26 -29.18
N ALA A 10 -100.31 -5.56 -29.02
CA ALA A 10 -99.27 -6.00 -28.09
C ALA A 10 -97.90 -5.69 -28.73
N PRO A 11 -96.86 -5.33 -27.96
CA PRO A 11 -95.84 -6.36 -27.76
C PRO A 11 -94.98 -6.28 -26.48
N ALA A 12 -94.41 -7.45 -26.18
CA ALA A 12 -93.05 -7.68 -25.69
C ALA A 12 -92.69 -7.28 -24.24
N ALA A 13 -93.15 -8.09 -23.29
CA ALA A 13 -92.42 -8.31 -22.04
C ALA A 13 -91.34 -9.40 -22.22
N MET A 14 -90.18 -9.21 -21.57
CA MET A 14 -89.15 -10.23 -21.26
C MET A 14 -88.21 -10.74 -22.39
N LYS A 15 -87.47 -9.87 -23.07
CA LYS A 15 -86.19 -10.27 -23.71
C LYS A 15 -84.98 -9.39 -23.36
N SER A 16 -85.19 -8.13 -22.97
CA SER A 16 -84.09 -7.18 -22.73
C SER A 16 -83.18 -7.55 -21.56
N GLY A 17 -83.73 -7.99 -20.42
CA GLY A 17 -82.93 -8.21 -19.21
C GLY A 17 -81.96 -9.40 -19.27
N GLN A 18 -82.20 -10.40 -20.13
CA GLN A 18 -81.34 -11.59 -20.24
C GLN A 18 -80.16 -11.34 -21.20
N ASP A 19 -80.41 -10.55 -22.25
CA ASP A 19 -79.40 -10.06 -23.18
C ASP A 19 -78.45 -9.05 -22.50
N ASP A 20 -78.99 -8.19 -21.62
CA ASP A 20 -78.21 -7.24 -20.82
C ASP A 20 -77.26 -7.93 -19.82
N VAL A 21 -77.72 -9.02 -19.20
CA VAL A 21 -76.90 -9.82 -18.27
C VAL A 21 -75.79 -10.58 -19.03
N ALA A 22 -76.09 -11.13 -20.20
CA ALA A 22 -75.08 -11.79 -21.04
C ALA A 22 -74.01 -10.81 -21.55
N ALA A 23 -74.43 -9.60 -21.95
CA ALA A 23 -73.53 -8.52 -22.35
C ALA A 23 -72.63 -8.08 -21.18
N LEU A 24 -73.18 -7.94 -19.97
CA LEU A 24 -72.44 -7.62 -18.75
C LEU A 24 -71.38 -8.70 -18.43
N PHE A 25 -71.73 -9.99 -18.51
CA PHE A 25 -70.76 -11.07 -18.28
C PHE A 25 -69.65 -11.09 -19.34
N HIS A 26 -69.97 -10.82 -20.60
CA HIS A 26 -68.97 -10.71 -21.67
C HIS A 26 -68.02 -9.52 -21.44
N GLN A 27 -68.56 -8.37 -21.02
CA GLN A 27 -67.78 -7.19 -20.67
C GLN A 27 -66.87 -7.46 -19.46
N LEU A 28 -67.39 -8.08 -18.40
CA LEU A 28 -66.61 -8.46 -17.21
C LEU A 28 -65.48 -9.44 -17.54
N ARG A 29 -65.73 -10.45 -18.39
CA ARG A 29 -64.68 -11.38 -18.83
C ARG A 29 -63.59 -10.66 -19.62
N THR A 30 -63.98 -9.73 -20.49
CA THR A 30 -63.04 -8.93 -21.29
C THR A 30 -62.20 -8.02 -20.40
N GLN A 31 -62.82 -7.33 -19.43
CA GLN A 31 -62.12 -6.50 -18.45
C GLN A 31 -61.20 -7.32 -17.54
N ASN A 32 -61.63 -8.50 -17.09
CA ASN A 32 -60.80 -9.39 -16.26
C ASN A 32 -59.59 -9.93 -17.03
N ARG A 33 -59.78 -10.30 -18.30
CA ARG A 33 -58.66 -10.69 -19.19
C ARG A 33 -57.69 -9.54 -19.40
N LEU A 34 -58.20 -8.32 -19.62
CA LEU A 34 -57.39 -7.13 -19.76
C LEU A 34 -56.61 -6.83 -18.47
N LEU A 35 -57.26 -6.90 -17.30
CA LEU A 35 -56.64 -6.67 -16.00
C LEU A 35 -55.53 -7.68 -15.70
N LYS A 36 -55.74 -8.97 -16.00
CA LYS A 36 -54.72 -10.01 -15.85
C LYS A 36 -53.51 -9.76 -16.76
N LEU A 37 -53.73 -9.32 -17.99
CA LEU A 37 -52.66 -8.96 -18.92
C LEU A 37 -51.88 -7.74 -18.43
N VAL A 38 -52.58 -6.71 -17.95
CA VAL A 38 -51.93 -5.52 -17.35
C VAL A 38 -51.13 -5.89 -16.12
N LEU A 39 -51.71 -6.67 -15.18
CA LEU A 39 -51.04 -7.08 -13.95
C LEU A 39 -49.80 -7.95 -14.24
N GLY A 40 -49.93 -8.90 -15.17
CA GLY A 40 -48.82 -9.74 -15.62
C GLY A 40 -47.73 -8.91 -16.29
N GLY A 41 -48.10 -7.93 -17.12
CA GLY A 41 -47.17 -6.99 -17.73
C GLY A 41 -46.42 -6.15 -16.69
N VAL A 42 -47.14 -5.55 -15.73
CA VAL A 42 -46.56 -4.75 -14.65
C VAL A 42 -45.62 -5.57 -13.77
N LEU A 43 -46.00 -6.81 -13.41
CA LEU A 43 -45.13 -7.69 -12.61
C LEU A 43 -43.88 -8.13 -13.38
N THR A 44 -44.00 -8.40 -14.67
CA THR A 44 -42.87 -8.80 -15.51
C THR A 44 -41.89 -7.64 -15.69
N VAL A 45 -42.40 -6.43 -16.00
CA VAL A 45 -41.59 -5.23 -16.16
C VAL A 45 -40.98 -4.81 -14.82
N GLY A 46 -41.75 -4.81 -13.74
CA GLY A 46 -41.27 -4.50 -12.40
C GLY A 46 -40.21 -5.49 -11.91
N GLY A 47 -40.41 -6.79 -12.14
CA GLY A 47 -39.43 -7.83 -11.82
C GLY A 47 -38.14 -7.71 -12.64
N ALA A 48 -38.25 -7.41 -13.93
CA ALA A 48 -37.09 -7.18 -14.79
C ALA A 48 -36.29 -5.94 -14.35
N LEU A 49 -36.96 -4.84 -14.00
CA LEU A 49 -36.32 -3.62 -13.49
C LEU A 49 -35.64 -3.85 -12.13
N ALA A 50 -36.26 -4.63 -11.24
CA ALA A 50 -35.66 -5.00 -9.95
C ALA A 50 -34.38 -5.85 -10.12
N LEU A 51 -34.36 -6.77 -11.08
CA LEU A 51 -33.18 -7.59 -11.38
C LEU A 51 -32.06 -6.81 -12.08
N MET A 52 -32.37 -5.72 -12.78
CA MET A 52 -31.38 -4.83 -13.39
C MET A 52 -30.68 -3.91 -12.37
N GLY A 53 -31.32 -3.61 -11.24
CA GLY A 53 -30.75 -2.77 -10.17
C GLY A 53 -29.65 -3.42 -9.32
N ALA A 54 -29.44 -4.74 -9.44
CA ALA A 54 -28.53 -5.51 -8.58
C ALA A 54 -27.12 -5.73 -9.16
N ARG A 55 -26.77 -5.10 -10.28
CA ARG A 55 -25.41 -5.14 -10.83
C ARG A 55 -24.75 -3.79 -10.61
N THR A 56 -24.00 -3.64 -9.53
CA THR A 56 -22.99 -2.58 -9.45
C THR A 56 -21.91 -2.94 -10.48
N PRO A 57 -21.82 -2.26 -11.64
CA PRO A 57 -20.74 -2.54 -12.56
C PRO A 57 -19.41 -2.26 -11.83
N PRO A 58 -18.35 -3.04 -12.11
CA PRO A 58 -17.02 -2.67 -11.62
C PRO A 58 -16.77 -1.22 -12.07
N ILE A 59 -16.55 -0.32 -11.11
CA ILE A 59 -16.25 1.07 -11.39
C ILE A 59 -14.86 1.08 -12.04
N SER A 60 -14.84 1.13 -13.36
CA SER A 60 -13.64 1.38 -14.15
C SER A 60 -13.73 2.81 -14.65
N ALA A 61 -12.72 3.60 -14.33
CA ALA A 61 -12.59 4.97 -14.83
C ALA A 61 -11.30 5.05 -15.66
N THR A 62 -11.39 5.74 -16.80
CA THR A 62 -10.25 6.06 -17.65
C THR A 62 -9.96 7.54 -17.52
N PHE A 63 -8.69 7.88 -17.33
CA PHE A 63 -8.22 9.25 -17.25
C PHE A 63 -7.03 9.41 -18.20
N ASP A 64 -6.92 10.57 -18.83
CA ASP A 64 -5.69 10.95 -19.54
C ASP A 64 -4.61 11.36 -18.52
N GLU A 65 -5.00 12.07 -17.46
CA GLU A 65 -4.13 12.53 -16.38
C GLU A 65 -4.88 12.54 -15.03
N ILE A 66 -4.16 12.30 -13.93
CA ILE A 66 -4.68 12.39 -12.56
C ILE A 66 -3.78 13.30 -11.73
N ASN A 67 -4.30 14.46 -11.31
CA ASN A 67 -3.65 15.37 -10.37
C ASN A 67 -4.24 15.17 -8.97
N VAL A 68 -3.52 14.46 -8.10
CA VAL A 68 -3.97 14.12 -6.74
C VAL A 68 -2.84 14.22 -5.75
N ALA A 69 -3.18 14.49 -4.49
CA ALA A 69 -2.21 14.53 -3.40
C ALA A 69 -1.87 13.14 -2.86
N ARG A 70 -2.79 12.17 -2.98
CA ARG A 70 -2.61 10.80 -2.48
C ARG A 70 -3.51 9.81 -3.21
N ILE A 71 -2.99 8.61 -3.44
CA ILE A 71 -3.72 7.43 -3.91
C ILE A 71 -3.59 6.34 -2.83
N ASN A 72 -4.72 5.76 -2.43
CA ASN A 72 -4.75 4.57 -1.59
C ASN A 72 -5.25 3.39 -2.42
N ILE A 73 -4.48 2.32 -2.45
CA ILE A 73 -4.93 1.02 -2.94
C ILE A 73 -5.34 0.21 -1.73
N VAL A 74 -6.60 -0.20 -1.68
CA VAL A 74 -7.21 -0.88 -0.54
C VAL A 74 -7.80 -2.23 -0.94
N GLY A 75 -7.73 -3.19 -0.03
CA GLY A 75 -8.39 -4.48 -0.14
C GLY A 75 -9.90 -4.39 0.10
N ALA A 76 -10.61 -5.49 -0.15
CA ALA A 76 -12.05 -5.60 0.08
C ALA A 76 -12.45 -5.45 1.57
N ASP A 77 -11.51 -5.71 2.47
CA ASP A 77 -11.61 -5.55 3.92
C ASP A 77 -11.31 -4.11 4.40
N GLY A 78 -10.94 -3.20 3.49
CA GLY A 78 -10.52 -1.84 3.80
C GLY A 78 -9.05 -1.71 4.24
N GLY A 79 -8.31 -2.82 4.30
CA GLY A 79 -6.87 -2.82 4.56
C GLY A 79 -6.10 -2.11 3.43
N ARG A 80 -4.99 -1.45 3.77
CA ARG A 80 -4.12 -0.81 2.76
C ARG A 80 -3.26 -1.89 2.12
N SER A 81 -3.09 -1.85 0.79
CA SER A 81 -2.12 -2.67 0.06
C SER A 81 -0.98 -1.80 -0.49
N MET A 82 -1.28 -0.57 -0.89
CA MET A 82 -0.29 0.41 -1.32
C MET A 82 -0.77 1.83 -1.06
N VAL A 83 0.15 2.74 -0.74
CA VAL A 83 -0.11 4.18 -0.64
C VAL A 83 0.90 4.93 -1.49
N ILE A 84 0.44 5.80 -2.40
CA ILE A 84 1.28 6.78 -3.10
C ILE A 84 0.89 8.16 -2.57
N ALA A 85 1.83 8.92 -2.03
CA ALA A 85 1.52 10.17 -1.34
C ALA A 85 2.52 11.29 -1.67
N ALA A 86 1.97 12.50 -1.82
CA ALA A 86 2.74 13.72 -1.85
C ALA A 86 3.33 14.05 -0.46
N ARG A 87 4.17 15.09 -0.44
CA ARG A 87 4.82 15.61 0.77
C ARG A 87 3.80 15.87 1.88
N GLY A 88 4.08 15.40 3.10
CA GLY A 88 3.20 15.62 4.25
C GLY A 88 2.06 14.61 4.39
N LEU A 89 1.90 13.67 3.44
CA LEU A 89 0.75 12.77 3.38
C LEU A 89 1.11 11.28 3.49
N LEU A 90 2.39 10.94 3.66
CA LEU A 90 2.81 9.59 4.01
C LEU A 90 2.26 9.23 5.41
N PRO A 91 1.62 8.05 5.56
CA PRO A 91 1.19 7.57 6.87
C PRO A 91 2.39 7.21 7.75
N GLU A 92 2.14 7.03 9.05
CA GLU A 92 3.13 6.44 9.96
C GLU A 92 3.36 4.95 9.64
N PRO A 93 4.56 4.40 9.89
CA PRO A 93 4.82 2.98 9.70
C PRO A 93 3.88 2.13 10.53
N VAL A 94 3.43 1.01 9.97
CA VAL A 94 2.67 -0.02 10.69
C VAL A 94 3.57 -1.23 10.86
N VAL A 95 3.88 -1.59 12.11
CA VAL A 95 4.73 -2.73 12.46
C VAL A 95 4.05 -3.54 13.55
N ASP A 96 3.88 -4.85 13.33
CA ASP A 96 3.16 -5.76 14.23
C ASP A 96 1.78 -5.22 14.64
N GLY A 97 1.04 -4.65 13.68
CA GLY A 97 -0.28 -4.05 13.87
C GLY A 97 -0.31 -2.71 14.60
N LYS A 98 0.85 -2.10 14.89
CA LYS A 98 0.95 -0.81 15.61
C LYS A 98 1.49 0.29 14.71
N GLU A 99 0.85 1.45 14.74
CA GLU A 99 1.41 2.67 14.15
C GLU A 99 2.56 3.19 15.02
N ILE A 100 3.75 3.31 14.44
CA ILE A 100 4.95 3.80 15.12
C ILE A 100 5.24 5.22 14.64
N LYS A 101 5.54 6.15 15.57
CA LYS A 101 5.92 7.52 15.19
C LYS A 101 7.24 7.54 14.42
N SER A 102 7.26 8.23 13.29
CA SER A 102 8.43 8.33 12.42
C SER A 102 8.74 9.77 11.99
N GLY A 103 9.98 10.00 11.56
CA GLY A 103 10.42 11.28 10.99
C GLY A 103 10.06 11.46 9.50
N ARG A 104 9.32 10.53 8.89
CA ARG A 104 9.13 10.48 7.42
C ARG A 104 7.95 11.31 6.92
N GLY A 105 7.08 11.78 7.81
CA GLY A 105 5.88 12.56 7.46
C GLY A 105 6.14 13.69 6.45
N PRO A 106 7.26 14.45 6.52
CA PRO A 106 7.56 15.49 5.55
C PRO A 106 7.99 15.02 4.17
N MET A 107 8.12 13.72 3.89
CA MET A 107 8.58 13.17 2.61
C MET A 107 7.39 12.74 1.73
N PRO A 108 7.50 12.80 0.39
CA PRO A 108 6.66 12.04 -0.52
C PRO A 108 7.14 10.58 -0.65
N GLY A 109 6.29 9.71 -1.19
CA GLY A 109 6.70 8.33 -1.47
C GLY A 109 5.59 7.37 -1.86
N MET A 110 5.97 6.10 -1.92
CA MET A 110 5.14 4.94 -2.17
C MET A 110 5.43 3.88 -1.10
N LEU A 111 4.42 3.39 -0.40
CA LEU A 111 4.55 2.39 0.66
C LEU A 111 3.75 1.14 0.32
N PHE A 112 4.30 -0.02 0.63
CA PHE A 112 3.68 -1.32 0.41
C PHE A 112 3.29 -1.95 1.74
N TYR A 113 2.19 -2.72 1.74
CA TYR A 113 1.68 -3.40 2.92
C TYR A 113 1.47 -4.88 2.64
N ASN A 114 1.69 -5.72 3.64
CA ASN A 114 1.41 -7.16 3.55
C ASN A 114 -0.05 -7.49 3.89
N GLY A 115 -0.40 -8.77 3.81
CA GLY A 115 -1.77 -9.25 4.03
C GLY A 115 -2.30 -9.12 5.46
N VAL A 116 -1.46 -8.79 6.45
CA VAL A 116 -1.90 -8.48 7.82
C VAL A 116 -1.94 -6.98 8.09
N GLY A 117 -1.59 -6.15 7.10
CA GLY A 117 -1.66 -4.69 7.17
C GLY A 117 -0.39 -4.01 7.67
N ASP A 118 0.71 -4.74 7.86
CA ASP A 118 2.00 -4.15 8.21
C ASP A 118 2.72 -3.62 6.96
N GLU A 119 3.47 -2.54 7.12
CA GLU A 119 4.33 -2.02 6.07
C GLU A 119 5.48 -2.99 5.78
N VAL A 120 5.83 -3.15 4.50
CA VAL A 120 6.91 -4.05 4.04
C VAL A 120 7.93 -3.33 3.17
N GLY A 121 8.19 -2.07 3.52
CA GLY A 121 9.07 -1.17 2.79
C GLY A 121 8.34 -0.28 1.79
N GLY A 122 9.13 0.43 1.01
CA GLY A 122 8.62 1.46 0.12
C GLY A 122 9.71 2.29 -0.54
N LEU A 123 9.29 3.21 -1.38
CA LEU A 123 10.09 4.25 -1.97
C LEU A 123 9.80 5.57 -1.26
N ILE A 124 10.79 6.16 -0.61
CA ILE A 124 10.74 7.54 -0.14
C ILE A 124 11.83 8.35 -0.83
N TYR A 125 11.57 9.62 -1.08
CA TYR A 125 12.56 10.52 -1.65
C TYR A 125 12.29 11.94 -1.19
N ASP A 126 13.35 12.73 -1.10
CA ASP A 126 13.23 14.17 -0.86
C ASP A 126 14.50 14.88 -1.35
N GLY A 127 14.44 16.20 -1.45
CA GLY A 127 15.56 17.02 -1.86
C GLY A 127 15.33 18.49 -1.53
N LYS A 128 16.36 19.12 -0.96
CA LYS A 128 16.45 20.56 -0.77
C LYS A 128 17.92 20.99 -0.76
N LEU A 129 18.15 22.30 -0.85
CA LEU A 129 19.46 22.85 -0.51
C LEU A 129 19.57 23.01 1.01
N ASP A 130 20.76 22.76 1.54
CA ASP A 130 21.11 23.10 2.91
C ASP A 130 21.37 24.62 3.07
N ALA A 131 21.61 25.05 4.31
CA ALA A 131 21.87 26.46 4.61
C ALA A 131 23.11 27.04 3.91
N LYS A 132 23.99 26.18 3.35
CA LYS A 132 25.20 26.55 2.62
C LYS A 132 25.02 26.39 1.10
N GLY A 133 23.80 26.14 0.63
CA GLY A 133 23.49 25.94 -0.78
C GLY A 133 23.94 24.60 -1.36
N LYS A 134 24.34 23.62 -0.53
CA LYS A 134 24.69 22.27 -0.99
C LYS A 134 23.44 21.38 -1.04
N PRO A 135 23.40 20.38 -1.93
CA PRO A 135 22.31 19.39 -1.92
C PRO A 135 22.20 18.64 -0.58
N SER A 136 20.96 18.52 -0.12
CA SER A 136 20.51 17.63 0.94
C SER A 136 19.31 16.87 0.39
N ALA A 137 19.59 15.71 -0.18
CA ALA A 137 18.63 14.95 -0.97
C ALA A 137 18.84 13.45 -0.78
N GLY A 138 17.81 12.69 -1.09
CA GLY A 138 17.92 11.25 -1.11
C GLY A 138 16.75 10.56 -1.77
N VAL A 139 17.02 9.35 -2.26
CA VAL A 139 16.04 8.39 -2.74
C VAL A 139 16.35 7.07 -2.03
N HIS A 140 15.32 6.44 -1.49
CA HIS A 140 15.46 5.21 -0.73
C HIS A 140 14.32 4.26 -1.08
N LEU A 141 14.65 3.17 -1.76
CA LEU A 141 13.76 2.05 -1.97
C LEU A 141 14.17 0.93 -1.02
N SER A 142 13.28 0.57 -0.08
CA SER A 142 13.54 -0.47 0.92
C SER A 142 12.60 -1.64 0.81
N MET A 143 13.05 -2.77 1.33
CA MET A 143 12.28 -3.98 1.51
C MET A 143 12.49 -4.48 2.94
N ASP A 144 11.39 -4.64 3.65
CA ASP A 144 11.41 -5.02 5.04
C ASP A 144 11.10 -6.51 5.18
N ARG A 145 11.58 -7.15 6.24
CA ARG A 145 11.13 -8.52 6.56
C ARG A 145 9.75 -8.51 7.19
N PHE A 146 9.04 -9.63 7.09
CA PHE A 146 7.84 -9.85 7.87
C PHE A 146 8.12 -9.76 9.38
N GLY A 147 7.34 -8.95 10.10
CA GLY A 147 7.47 -8.73 11.56
C GLY A 147 8.75 -7.97 11.97
N GLY A 148 9.34 -7.20 11.06
CA GLY A 148 10.56 -6.46 11.33
C GLY A 148 10.78 -5.31 10.36
N ASP A 149 12.03 -4.90 10.26
CA ASP A 149 12.44 -3.72 9.51
C ASP A 149 13.31 -4.11 8.30
N GLN A 150 13.88 -3.10 7.65
CA GLN A 150 14.65 -3.15 6.41
C GLN A 150 15.73 -4.24 6.38
N GLN A 151 15.64 -5.10 5.35
CA GLN A 151 16.64 -6.10 5.00
C GLN A 151 17.38 -5.80 3.69
N LEU A 152 16.76 -5.05 2.78
CA LEU A 152 17.39 -4.61 1.54
C LEU A 152 17.06 -3.14 1.30
N ALA A 153 18.03 -2.39 0.79
CA ALA A 153 17.77 -1.08 0.20
C ALA A 153 18.56 -0.86 -1.08
N VAL A 154 17.95 -0.10 -2.00
CA VAL A 154 18.63 0.60 -3.09
C VAL A 154 18.46 2.09 -2.84
N HIS A 155 19.57 2.81 -2.75
CA HIS A 155 19.53 4.20 -2.29
C HIS A 155 20.55 5.10 -2.96
N HIS A 156 20.22 6.40 -2.95
CA HIS A 156 21.10 7.51 -3.26
C HIS A 156 20.93 8.56 -2.17
N TYR A 157 22.02 9.06 -1.59
CA TYR A 157 21.98 10.09 -0.56
C TYR A 157 23.02 11.16 -0.83
N GLU A 158 22.62 12.41 -0.66
CA GLU A 158 23.48 13.58 -0.69
C GLU A 158 23.36 14.33 0.64
N VAL A 159 24.48 14.51 1.34
CA VAL A 159 24.51 15.32 2.56
C VAL A 159 25.87 15.97 2.74
N ASN A 160 25.88 17.26 3.09
CA ASN A 160 27.09 18.04 3.35
C ASN A 160 28.11 18.07 2.18
N GLY A 161 27.66 17.77 0.96
CA GLY A 161 28.52 17.65 -0.24
C GLY A 161 29.17 16.28 -0.42
N HIS A 162 28.77 15.27 0.35
CA HIS A 162 29.13 13.87 0.13
C HIS A 162 27.95 13.12 -0.48
N MET A 163 28.26 12.15 -1.32
CA MET A 163 27.27 11.28 -1.94
C MET A 163 27.53 9.82 -1.59
N GLU A 164 26.47 9.08 -1.29
CA GLU A 164 26.48 7.62 -1.25
C GLU A 164 25.42 7.10 -2.21
N THR A 165 25.73 6.06 -2.97
CA THR A 165 24.77 5.47 -3.91
C THR A 165 25.04 3.99 -4.02
N GLY A 166 24.05 3.15 -3.80
CA GLY A 166 24.29 1.72 -3.88
C GLY A 166 23.11 0.86 -3.45
N LEU A 167 23.44 -0.42 -3.32
CA LEU A 167 22.61 -1.45 -2.75
C LEU A 167 23.20 -1.87 -1.41
N SER A 168 22.37 -1.96 -0.38
CA SER A 168 22.75 -2.51 0.93
C SER A 168 21.85 -3.67 1.31
N VAL A 169 22.45 -4.71 1.90
CA VAL A 169 21.73 -5.78 2.59
C VAL A 169 22.00 -5.60 4.08
N TYR A 170 20.93 -5.65 4.86
CA TYR A 170 20.95 -5.51 6.30
C TYR A 170 20.55 -6.80 6.98
N ASP A 171 20.86 -6.88 8.27
CA ASP A 171 20.33 -7.88 9.17
C ASP A 171 19.86 -7.20 10.45
N ARG A 172 18.69 -7.63 10.94
CA ARG A 172 18.03 -7.14 12.13
C ARG A 172 17.11 -8.23 12.70
N GLY A 173 17.01 -8.26 14.02
CA GLY A 173 16.06 -9.10 14.75
C GLY A 173 14.60 -8.74 14.45
N LEU A 174 13.66 -9.52 14.98
CA LEU A 174 12.24 -9.19 14.89
C LEU A 174 11.89 -8.10 15.90
N HIS A 175 10.96 -7.24 15.53
CA HIS A 175 10.59 -6.09 16.36
C HIS A 175 10.09 -6.52 17.75
N GLN A 176 9.26 -7.57 17.80
CA GLN A 176 8.79 -8.18 19.05
C GLN A 176 9.90 -8.64 20.01
N ASP A 177 11.09 -8.98 19.51
CA ASP A 177 12.19 -9.49 20.33
C ASP A 177 12.92 -8.36 21.07
N TYR A 178 12.89 -7.13 20.53
CA TYR A 178 13.68 -6.01 21.05
C TYR A 178 12.88 -4.77 21.46
N ASP A 179 11.60 -4.61 21.09
CA ASP A 179 10.83 -3.38 21.35
C ASP A 179 10.77 -3.03 22.84
N ALA A 180 10.44 -4.00 23.70
CA ALA A 180 10.40 -3.76 25.15
C ALA A 180 11.75 -3.29 25.72
N LEU A 181 12.86 -3.82 25.21
CA LEU A 181 14.21 -3.41 25.60
C LEU A 181 14.53 -2.01 25.07
N TYR A 182 14.06 -1.68 23.87
CA TYR A 182 14.22 -0.35 23.29
C TYR A 182 13.49 0.71 24.12
N GLN A 183 12.25 0.45 24.55
CA GLN A 183 11.50 1.37 25.41
C GLN A 183 12.21 1.61 26.75
N GLN A 184 12.71 0.55 27.38
CA GLN A 184 13.49 0.66 28.62
C GLN A 184 14.77 1.46 28.41
N TYR A 185 15.52 1.17 27.33
CA TYR A 185 16.75 1.89 26.97
C TYR A 185 16.49 3.39 26.76
N GLN A 186 15.40 3.74 26.06
CA GLN A 186 15.06 5.13 25.79
C GLN A 186 14.68 5.89 27.07
N ALA A 187 13.90 5.26 27.95
CA ALA A 187 13.46 5.84 29.22
C ALA A 187 14.57 5.96 30.28
N ALA A 188 15.62 5.12 30.21
CA ALA A 188 16.69 5.11 31.20
C ALA A 188 17.51 6.41 31.19
N PRO A 189 17.91 6.95 32.36
CA PRO A 189 18.82 8.07 32.46
C PRO A 189 20.23 7.69 31.99
N ALA A 190 21.06 8.68 31.65
CA ALA A 190 22.44 8.42 31.27
C ALA A 190 23.21 7.75 32.42
N GLY A 191 23.85 6.60 32.14
CA GLY A 191 24.60 5.86 33.14
C GLY A 191 24.84 4.39 32.76
N PRO A 192 25.45 3.60 33.66
CA PRO A 192 25.77 2.19 33.43
C PRO A 192 24.55 1.33 33.09
N GLU A 193 23.39 1.63 33.69
CA GLU A 193 22.14 0.91 33.42
C GLU A 193 21.67 1.10 31.97
N LYS A 194 21.68 2.33 31.47
CA LYS A 194 21.34 2.62 30.06
C LYS A 194 22.30 1.92 29.10
N GLN A 195 23.58 1.82 29.45
CA GLN A 195 24.56 1.07 28.66
C GLN A 195 24.27 -0.44 28.67
N ALA A 196 23.92 -1.01 29.82
CA ALA A 196 23.51 -2.41 29.93
C ALA A 196 22.23 -2.71 29.15
N LEU A 197 21.22 -1.82 29.21
CA LEU A 197 19.98 -1.93 28.43
C LEU A 197 20.27 -1.84 26.92
N ARG A 198 21.15 -0.92 26.51
CA ARG A 198 21.60 -0.83 25.12
C ARG A 198 22.26 -2.12 24.66
N GLN A 199 23.07 -2.75 25.50
CA GLN A 199 23.71 -4.03 25.17
C GLN A 199 22.66 -5.15 25.04
N LYS A 200 21.74 -5.27 25.99
CA LYS A 200 20.62 -6.24 25.89
C LYS A 200 19.79 -6.04 24.62
N TRP A 201 19.49 -4.78 24.27
CA TRP A 201 18.77 -4.45 23.03
C TRP A 201 19.55 -4.89 21.78
N LYS A 202 20.87 -4.69 21.74
CA LYS A 202 21.73 -5.22 20.65
C LYS A 202 21.74 -6.74 20.60
N ASP A 203 21.89 -7.39 21.74
CA ASP A 203 21.93 -8.85 21.85
C ASP A 203 20.60 -9.48 21.41
N ALA A 204 19.49 -8.77 21.60
CA ALA A 204 18.17 -9.12 21.08
C ALA A 204 17.97 -8.79 19.57
N GLY A 205 19.02 -8.36 18.86
CA GLY A 205 18.95 -8.03 17.43
C GLY A 205 18.35 -6.67 17.12
N GLY A 206 18.26 -5.77 18.10
CA GLY A 206 17.66 -4.46 17.93
C GLY A 206 18.46 -3.51 17.03
N GLU A 207 19.78 -3.67 16.96
CA GLU A 207 20.64 -2.88 16.07
C GLU A 207 20.62 -3.44 14.65
N GLN A 208 20.31 -2.60 13.68
CA GLN A 208 20.43 -2.97 12.27
C GLN A 208 21.92 -3.01 11.89
N THR A 209 22.37 -4.13 11.34
CA THR A 209 23.74 -4.32 10.89
C THR A 209 23.78 -4.41 9.37
N GLN A 210 24.69 -3.69 8.71
CA GLN A 210 24.88 -3.82 7.27
C GLN A 210 25.77 -5.03 6.98
N ARG A 211 25.26 -6.01 6.22
CA ARG A 211 25.94 -7.25 5.84
C ARG A 211 26.66 -7.14 4.49
N LEU A 212 26.05 -6.39 3.57
CA LEU A 212 26.58 -6.10 2.23
C LEU A 212 26.39 -4.62 1.91
N PHE A 213 27.36 -4.03 1.23
CA PHE A 213 27.19 -2.80 0.45
C PHE A 213 27.84 -2.98 -0.91
N VAL A 214 27.17 -2.51 -1.97
CA VAL A 214 27.74 -2.39 -3.32
C VAL A 214 27.37 -1.02 -3.88
N GLY A 215 28.36 -0.19 -4.18
CA GLY A 215 28.10 1.12 -4.75
C GLY A 215 29.22 2.13 -4.56
N ARG A 216 28.89 3.41 -4.70
CA ARG A 216 29.76 4.56 -4.47
C ARG A 216 29.66 4.99 -3.00
N THR A 217 30.78 5.00 -2.30
CA THR A 217 30.86 5.44 -0.90
C THR A 217 30.91 6.96 -0.78
N ARG A 218 30.73 7.47 0.45
CA ARG A 218 30.91 8.89 0.80
C ARG A 218 32.34 9.41 0.59
N GLY A 219 33.32 8.50 0.53
CA GLY A 219 34.71 8.78 0.20
C GLY A 219 35.01 8.66 -1.30
N ASP A 220 33.98 8.71 -2.14
CA ASP A 220 34.04 8.71 -3.60
C ASP A 220 34.64 7.45 -4.23
N SER A 221 34.84 6.40 -3.42
CA SER A 221 35.33 5.11 -3.91
C SER A 221 34.17 4.24 -4.40
N SER A 222 34.38 3.48 -5.46
CA SER A 222 33.50 2.34 -5.78
C SER A 222 33.85 1.20 -4.84
N ALA A 223 32.87 0.54 -4.23
CA ALA A 223 33.12 -0.49 -3.23
C ALA A 223 32.09 -1.63 -3.27
N LEU A 224 32.57 -2.84 -3.00
CA LEU A 224 31.82 -3.96 -2.47
C LEU A 224 32.37 -4.27 -1.08
N ILE A 225 31.51 -4.26 -0.07
CA ILE A 225 31.88 -4.46 1.34
C ILE A 225 31.02 -5.60 1.90
N LEU A 226 31.67 -6.64 2.41
CA LEU A 226 31.05 -7.72 3.15
C LEU A 226 31.44 -7.60 4.63
N ALA A 227 30.45 -7.63 5.51
CA ALA A 227 30.66 -7.56 6.94
C ALA A 227 30.46 -8.92 7.63
N ASP A 228 30.73 -9.00 8.92
CA ASP A 228 30.32 -10.09 9.82
C ASP A 228 28.96 -9.82 10.48
N ALA A 229 28.46 -10.75 11.29
CA ALA A 229 27.14 -10.65 11.92
C ALA A 229 27.00 -9.43 12.85
N ALA A 230 28.11 -8.83 13.29
CA ALA A 230 28.13 -7.61 14.08
C ALA A 230 28.26 -6.34 13.20
N GLY A 231 28.18 -6.47 11.87
CA GLY A 231 28.34 -5.36 10.93
C GLY A 231 29.78 -4.90 10.72
N ARG A 232 30.78 -5.65 11.21
CA ARG A 232 32.20 -5.30 11.04
C ARG A 232 32.69 -5.77 9.67
N PRO A 233 33.24 -4.89 8.81
CA PRO A 233 33.80 -5.30 7.52
C PRO A 233 34.85 -6.42 7.65
N ARG A 234 34.77 -7.41 6.76
CA ARG A 234 35.71 -8.54 6.65
C ARG A 234 36.35 -8.64 5.27
N ILE A 235 35.63 -8.22 4.25
CA ILE A 235 36.12 -8.19 2.87
C ILE A 235 35.71 -6.86 2.25
N MET A 236 36.66 -6.14 1.67
CA MET A 236 36.42 -4.91 0.93
C MET A 236 37.10 -4.99 -0.42
N MET A 237 36.32 -4.90 -1.50
CA MET A 237 36.81 -4.71 -2.86
C MET A 237 36.50 -3.27 -3.26
N THR A 238 37.52 -2.47 -3.51
CA THR A 238 37.37 -1.03 -3.73
C THR A 238 38.15 -0.55 -4.95
N VAL A 239 37.67 0.53 -5.57
CA VAL A 239 38.43 1.34 -6.52
C VAL A 239 38.42 2.78 -5.99
N SER A 240 39.60 3.32 -5.70
CA SER A 240 39.73 4.69 -5.17
C SER A 240 39.32 5.74 -6.20
N PRO A 241 39.11 7.00 -5.81
CA PRO A 241 38.82 8.08 -6.76
C PRO A 241 39.94 8.31 -7.80
N ARG A 242 41.16 7.83 -7.51
CA ARG A 242 42.30 7.87 -8.42
C ARG A 242 42.39 6.65 -9.34
N GLY A 243 41.44 5.72 -9.23
CA GLY A 243 41.39 4.50 -10.03
C GLY A 243 42.20 3.33 -9.47
N GLU A 244 42.70 3.43 -8.23
CA GLU A 244 43.53 2.38 -7.63
C GLU A 244 42.64 1.23 -7.12
N PRO A 245 42.76 0.00 -7.66
CA PRO A 245 42.00 -1.14 -7.18
C PRO A 245 42.63 -1.73 -5.91
N ALA A 246 41.79 -2.17 -4.98
CA ALA A 246 42.21 -2.93 -3.82
C ALA A 246 41.16 -3.99 -3.44
N LEU A 247 41.61 -5.15 -3.00
CA LEU A 247 40.83 -6.17 -2.31
C LEU A 247 41.50 -6.43 -0.97
N ALA A 248 40.83 -6.13 0.15
CA ALA A 248 41.35 -6.29 1.49
C ALA A 248 40.51 -7.29 2.30
N PHE A 249 41.19 -8.18 3.01
CA PHE A 249 40.64 -9.09 4.01
C PHE A 249 41.04 -8.59 5.40
N MET A 250 40.07 -8.53 6.32
CA MET A 250 40.27 -7.94 7.66
C MET A 250 39.94 -8.93 8.77
N ASP A 251 40.70 -8.86 9.86
CA ASP A 251 40.44 -9.60 11.11
C ASP A 251 39.27 -9.03 11.91
N ASP A 252 39.02 -9.60 13.09
CA ASP A 252 37.91 -9.21 13.95
C ASP A 252 38.02 -7.80 14.56
N LYS A 253 39.24 -7.25 14.59
CA LYS A 253 39.59 -5.91 15.06
C LYS A 253 39.66 -4.88 13.94
N GLY A 254 39.50 -5.31 12.68
CA GLY A 254 39.56 -4.45 11.49
C GLY A 254 40.97 -4.27 10.92
N ASN A 255 41.96 -5.04 11.38
CA ASN A 255 43.30 -5.00 10.78
C ASN A 255 43.30 -5.77 9.46
N VAL A 256 43.95 -5.23 8.44
CA VAL A 256 44.12 -5.92 7.16
C VAL A 256 45.10 -7.07 7.34
N ILE A 257 44.62 -8.29 7.16
CA ILE A 257 45.43 -9.52 7.22
C ILE A 257 45.97 -9.93 5.84
N GLN A 258 45.30 -9.51 4.77
CA GLN A 258 45.73 -9.74 3.39
C GLN A 258 45.14 -8.68 2.46
N SER A 259 45.89 -8.27 1.44
CA SER A 259 45.37 -7.42 0.39
C SER A 259 45.91 -7.76 -1.00
N LEU A 260 45.15 -7.40 -2.03
CA LEU A 260 45.54 -7.40 -3.44
C LEU A 260 45.32 -5.99 -4.02
N PRO A 261 46.35 -5.31 -4.57
CA PRO A 261 47.75 -5.70 -4.50
C PRO A 261 48.23 -5.78 -3.04
N GLN A 262 49.33 -6.49 -2.81
CA GLN A 262 49.90 -6.60 -1.48
C GLN A 262 50.24 -5.20 -0.99
N ALA A 263 49.63 -4.79 0.13
CA ALA A 263 49.90 -3.51 0.74
C ALA A 263 51.39 -3.50 1.07
N ALA A 264 52.12 -2.47 0.65
CA ALA A 264 53.51 -2.32 1.01
C ALA A 264 53.57 -2.32 2.54
N THR A 265 54.09 -3.41 3.13
CA THR A 265 54.39 -3.45 4.56
C THR A 265 55.23 -2.22 4.85
N ALA A 266 54.67 -1.27 5.59
CA ALA A 266 55.43 -0.15 6.11
C ALA A 266 56.58 -0.77 6.91
N LYS A 267 57.80 -0.67 6.38
CA LYS A 267 58.99 -1.02 7.13
C LYS A 267 58.98 -0.10 8.35
N GLN A 268 58.88 -0.71 9.53
CA GLN A 268 59.18 -0.03 10.79
C GLN A 268 60.64 0.42 10.81
#